data_AF-A0A392MS03-F1
#
_entry.id   AF-A0A392MS03-F1
#
_cell.length_a   1.000
_cell.length_b   1.000
_cell.length_c   1.000
_cell.angle_alpha   90.00
_cell.angle_beta   90.00
_cell.angle_gamma   90.00
#
_symmetry.space_group_name_H-M   'P 1'
#
loop_
_entity.id
_entity.type
_entity.pdbx_description
1 polymer ?
#
loop_
_entity_poly.entity_id
_entity_poly.type
_entity_poly.pdbx_seq_one_letter_code
_entity_poly.pdbx_strand_id
1 'polypeptide(L)'
;EMLVGPAKVFLMDEISTGLDSSTTFQIVRFLRQLVHIMDVTMIISLLQPAPETFDLFDDIILLSEGQIVYQGPRRNVLDFFESVGFKCPERKGVADFLQEVTSRKDQEQYWFTRDKPYHYISVTEFVTHFKNYGIGQQLSEELEVPYDRAKTHPAALVKDKYGITKLELFKACFAREWLLTKRSAFIYIFKTSQIMIMSLIAMTVFLRTEMKYGQLEDGRKFYGALFFSLINIMFNGMAELAMTIFRLPVFFKQRDLLFYPAWAFALPIWILRIPLSFLESGLWVVLTYYTIGFAPAASRYENSLMLFIF
;
A
#
# COMPACT_ATOMS: atom_id res chain seq x y z
N GLU A 1 3.64 9.40 -4.99
CA GLU A 1 3.47 9.23 -3.53
C GLU A 1 4.76 8.78 -2.87
N MET A 2 5.34 7.63 -3.25
CA MET A 2 6.56 7.10 -2.62
C MET A 2 7.80 8.01 -2.74
N LEU A 3 7.91 8.79 -3.82
CA LEU A 3 9.03 9.73 -4.05
C LEU A 3 8.87 11.07 -3.30
N VAL A 4 7.75 11.29 -2.62
CA VAL A 4 7.47 12.54 -1.91
C VAL A 4 7.81 12.31 -0.44
N GLY A 5 8.99 12.76 -0.01
CA GLY A 5 9.43 12.66 1.38
C GLY A 5 10.92 12.97 1.54
N PRO A 6 11.42 13.03 2.78
CA PRO A 6 12.83 13.29 3.06
C PRO A 6 13.74 12.07 2.81
N ALA A 7 13.20 10.97 2.28
CA ALA A 7 13.96 9.76 2.02
C ALA A 7 15.05 10.01 0.98
N LYS A 8 16.30 9.72 1.36
CA LYS A 8 17.47 9.81 0.49
C LYS A 8 17.87 8.48 -0.14
N VAL A 9 17.34 7.37 0.38
CA VAL A 9 17.58 6.02 -0.13
C VAL A 9 16.23 5.38 -0.45
N PHE A 10 16.10 4.87 -1.67
CA PHE A 10 14.93 4.12 -2.10
C PHE A 10 15.32 2.70 -2.48
N LEU A 11 14.57 1.73 -1.95
CA LEU A 11 14.68 0.32 -2.30
C LEU A 11 13.39 -0.04 -3.03
N MET A 12 13.50 -0.39 -4.30
CA MET A 12 12.36 -0.64 -5.16
C MET A 12 12.42 -2.05 -5.71
N ASP A 13 11.35 -2.81 -5.47
CA ASP A 13 11.27 -4.21 -5.87
C ASP A 13 10.33 -4.37 -7.07
N GLU A 14 10.82 -5.04 -8.11
CA GLU A 14 10.09 -5.44 -9.32
C GLU A 14 9.20 -4.35 -9.93
N ILE A 15 9.75 -3.14 -10.13
CA ILE A 15 8.94 -1.99 -10.59
C ILE A 15 8.39 -2.13 -12.02
N SER A 16 8.85 -3.13 -12.78
CA SER A 16 8.39 -3.42 -14.15
C SER A 16 7.18 -4.35 -14.21
N THR A 17 6.83 -5.03 -13.11
CA THR A 17 5.76 -6.03 -13.11
C THR A 17 4.40 -5.38 -13.41
N GLY A 18 3.77 -5.82 -14.49
CA GLY A 18 2.47 -5.28 -14.96
C GLY A 18 2.58 -4.01 -15.80
N LEU A 19 3.79 -3.60 -16.20
CA LEU A 19 4.03 -2.47 -17.11
C LEU A 19 4.52 -2.97 -18.47
N ASP A 20 4.27 -2.18 -19.52
CA ASP A 20 4.90 -2.35 -20.82
C ASP A 20 6.34 -1.80 -20.82
N SER A 21 7.14 -2.22 -21.80
CA SER A 21 8.55 -1.84 -21.91
C SER A 21 8.75 -0.32 -22.08
N SER A 22 7.84 0.36 -22.78
CA SER A 22 7.94 1.79 -23.03
C SER A 22 7.67 2.61 -21.76
N THR A 23 6.66 2.23 -20.98
CA THR A 23 6.36 2.86 -19.68
C THR A 23 7.49 2.59 -18.68
N THR A 24 8.01 1.36 -18.64
CA THR A 24 9.15 1.00 -17.78
C THR A 24 10.36 1.87 -18.07
N PHE A 25 10.72 2.03 -19.35
CA PHE A 25 11.82 2.91 -19.77
C PHE A 25 11.61 4.36 -19.30
N GLN A 26 10.39 4.91 -19.47
CA GLN A 26 10.10 6.28 -19.03
C GLN A 26 10.23 6.45 -17.52
N ILE A 27 9.76 5.48 -16.73
CA ILE A 27 9.89 5.49 -15.27
C ILE A 27 11.36 5.45 -14.87
N VAL A 28 12.13 4.49 -15.39
CA VAL A 28 13.56 4.36 -15.05
C VAL A 28 14.34 5.61 -15.47
N ARG A 29 14.02 6.21 -16.63
CA ARG A 29 14.63 7.47 -17.07
C ARG A 29 14.36 8.60 -16.09
N PHE A 30 13.13 8.71 -15.59
CA PHE A 30 12.78 9.70 -14.58
C PHE A 30 13.48 9.44 -13.24
N LEU A 31 13.54 8.18 -12.79
CA LEU A 31 14.24 7.79 -11.56
C LEU A 31 15.74 8.12 -11.64
N ARG A 32 16.38 7.85 -12.79
CA ARG A 32 17.78 8.23 -13.04
C ARG A 32 18.00 9.74 -12.93
N GLN A 33 17.14 10.54 -13.57
CA GLN A 33 17.21 12.00 -13.46
C GLN A 33 17.05 12.45 -12.01
N LEU A 34 16.14 11.83 -11.28
CA LEU A 34 15.89 12.14 -9.88
C LEU A 34 17.11 11.83 -9.01
N VAL A 35 17.76 10.68 -9.22
CA VAL A 35 19.04 10.30 -8.58
C VAL A 35 20.11 11.36 -8.80
N HIS A 36 20.34 11.76 -10.05
CA HIS A 36 21.41 12.72 -10.39
C HIS A 36 21.11 14.16 -9.97
N ILE A 37 19.84 14.59 -9.94
CA ILE A 37 19.46 15.96 -9.59
C ILE A 37 19.31 16.13 -8.07
N MET A 38 18.68 15.17 -7.39
CA MET A 38 18.36 15.29 -5.96
C MET A 38 19.43 14.68 -5.04
N ASP A 39 20.47 14.08 -5.62
CA ASP A 39 21.52 13.35 -4.92
C ASP A 39 20.91 12.33 -3.94
N VAL A 40 20.21 11.35 -4.53
CA VAL A 40 19.55 10.25 -3.81
C VAL A 40 20.06 8.91 -4.32
N THR A 41 20.09 7.91 -3.47
CA THR A 41 20.47 6.54 -3.83
C THR A 41 19.22 5.73 -4.13
N MET A 42 19.20 5.03 -5.26
CA MET A 42 18.12 4.10 -5.60
C MET A 42 18.69 2.72 -5.92
N ILE A 43 18.17 1.69 -5.26
CA ILE A 43 18.40 0.29 -5.59
C ILE A 43 17.10 -0.25 -6.15
N ILE A 44 17.14 -0.75 -7.37
CA ILE A 44 15.96 -1.22 -8.11
C ILE A 44 16.23 -2.66 -8.56
N SER A 45 15.33 -3.58 -8.22
CA SER A 45 15.31 -4.91 -8.83
C SER A 45 14.44 -4.89 -10.10
N LEU A 46 14.94 -5.48 -11.18
CA LEU A 46 14.22 -5.63 -12.44
C LEU A 46 14.37 -7.06 -12.94
N LEU A 47 13.26 -7.62 -13.42
CA LEU A 47 13.27 -8.90 -14.13
C LEU A 47 13.43 -8.63 -15.63
N GLN A 48 14.54 -9.09 -16.21
CA GLN A 48 14.79 -9.06 -17.67
C GLN A 48 14.49 -7.70 -18.34
N PRO A 49 15.16 -6.61 -17.93
CA PRO A 49 14.92 -5.31 -18.53
C PRO A 49 15.29 -5.30 -20.02
N ALA A 50 14.50 -4.58 -20.81
CA ALA A 50 14.84 -4.29 -22.20
C ALA A 50 16.21 -3.56 -22.29
N PRO A 51 16.98 -3.74 -23.37
CA PRO A 51 18.32 -3.16 -23.51
C PRO A 51 18.36 -1.65 -23.25
N GLU A 52 17.37 -0.91 -23.75
CA GLU A 52 17.28 0.54 -23.57
C GLU A 52 17.08 0.93 -22.10
N THR A 53 16.37 0.10 -21.34
CA THR A 53 16.16 0.30 -19.90
C THR A 53 17.41 -0.08 -19.12
N PHE A 54 18.07 -1.18 -19.50
CA PHE A 54 19.33 -1.61 -18.91
C PHE A 54 20.42 -0.54 -19.04
N ASP A 55 20.49 0.14 -20.18
CA ASP A 55 21.47 1.20 -20.45
C ASP A 55 21.30 2.47 -19.59
N LEU A 56 20.17 2.62 -18.89
CA LEU A 56 19.92 3.74 -17.99
C LEU A 56 20.58 3.56 -16.61
N PHE A 57 21.04 2.36 -16.26
CA PHE A 57 21.67 2.09 -14.97
C PHE A 57 23.15 2.48 -14.96
N ASP A 58 23.57 3.10 -13.85
CA ASP A 58 24.96 3.49 -13.62
C ASP A 58 25.77 2.27 -13.13
N ASP A 59 25.26 1.56 -12.11
CA ASP A 59 25.85 0.35 -11.51
C ASP A 59 24.89 -0.84 -11.58
N ILE A 60 25.45 -2.05 -11.53
CA ILE A 60 24.71 -3.32 -11.52
C ILE A 60 25.16 -4.16 -10.34
N ILE A 61 24.19 -4.80 -9.70
CA ILE A 61 24.40 -5.90 -8.75
C ILE A 61 23.78 -7.16 -9.38
N LEU A 62 24.61 -8.12 -9.74
CA LEU A 62 24.19 -9.41 -10.27
C LEU A 62 24.19 -10.44 -9.14
N LEU A 63 23.00 -10.91 -8.77
CA LEU A 63 22.79 -11.95 -7.77
C LEU A 63 22.44 -13.27 -8.44
N SER A 64 23.13 -14.35 -8.05
CA SER A 64 22.81 -15.72 -8.46
C SER A 64 23.03 -16.67 -7.28
N GLU A 65 22.12 -17.61 -7.06
CA GLU A 65 22.17 -18.58 -5.95
C GLU A 65 22.44 -17.95 -4.55
N GLY A 66 21.96 -16.72 -4.32
CA GLY A 66 22.18 -15.98 -3.07
C GLY A 66 23.57 -15.34 -2.92
N GLN A 67 24.40 -15.36 -3.97
CA GLN A 67 25.73 -14.77 -3.99
C GLN A 67 25.82 -13.61 -5.00
N ILE A 68 26.66 -12.62 -4.70
CA ILE A 68 26.96 -11.49 -5.60
C ILE A 68 28.03 -11.95 -6.59
N VAL A 69 27.61 -12.20 -7.82
CA VAL A 69 28.49 -12.61 -8.93
C VAL A 69 29.28 -11.41 -9.45
N TYR A 70 28.64 -10.25 -9.51
CA TYR A 70 29.25 -9.00 -9.95
C TYR A 70 28.58 -7.81 -9.25
N GLN A 71 29.38 -6.83 -8.85
CA GLN A 71 28.89 -5.55 -8.35
C GLN A 71 29.79 -4.41 -8.86
N GLY A 72 29.20 -3.45 -9.56
CA GLY A 72 29.94 -2.26 -10.01
C GLY A 72 29.39 -1.65 -11.29
N PRO A 73 30.18 -0.81 -11.98
CA PRO A 73 29.72 -0.05 -13.14
C PRO A 73 29.18 -0.94 -14.24
N ARG A 74 28.02 -0.59 -14.79
CA ARG A 74 27.38 -1.35 -15.88
C ARG A 74 28.33 -1.57 -17.05
N ARG A 75 29.10 -0.54 -17.44
CA ARG A 75 30.00 -0.57 -18.60
C ARG A 75 31.09 -1.66 -18.52
N ASN A 76 31.47 -2.08 -17.31
CA ASN A 76 32.55 -3.03 -17.07
C ASN A 76 32.06 -4.48 -16.91
N VAL A 77 30.73 -4.70 -16.86
CA VAL A 77 30.18 -6.03 -16.60
C VAL A 77 30.54 -7.03 -17.70
N LEU A 78 30.54 -6.59 -18.95
CA LEU A 78 30.90 -7.45 -20.08
C LEU A 78 32.39 -7.81 -20.05
N ASP A 79 33.27 -6.84 -19.76
CA ASP A 79 34.72 -7.07 -19.62
C ASP A 79 35.04 -8.11 -18.54
N PHE A 80 34.28 -8.09 -17.43
CA PHE A 80 34.40 -9.10 -16.38
C PHE A 80 34.08 -10.51 -16.92
N PHE A 81 32.94 -10.70 -17.59
CA PHE A 81 32.58 -12.02 -18.13
C PHE A 81 33.52 -12.46 -19.26
N GLU A 82 34.01 -11.52 -20.08
CA GLU A 82 35.02 -11.81 -21.10
C GLU A 82 36.34 -12.27 -20.49
N SER A 83 36.75 -11.70 -19.34
CA SER A 83 37.95 -12.14 -18.61
C SER A 83 37.85 -13.57 -18.05
N VAL A 84 36.62 -14.05 -17.84
CA VAL A 84 36.32 -15.42 -17.39
C VAL A 84 36.16 -16.39 -18.58
N GLY A 85 36.04 -15.87 -19.81
CA GLY A 85 35.94 -16.67 -21.04
C GLY A 85 34.57 -16.66 -21.73
N PHE A 86 33.62 -15.84 -21.23
CA PHE A 86 32.26 -15.73 -21.76
C PHE A 86 32.06 -14.42 -22.52
N LYS A 87 31.43 -14.49 -23.70
CA LYS A 87 31.15 -13.30 -24.51
C LYS A 87 29.67 -13.18 -24.84
N CYS A 88 29.13 -11.98 -24.67
CA CYS A 88 27.75 -11.68 -25.07
C CYS A 88 27.64 -11.64 -26.62
N PRO A 89 26.71 -12.38 -27.24
CA PRO A 89 26.45 -12.30 -28.67
C PRO A 89 25.85 -10.95 -29.07
N GLU A 90 26.15 -10.45 -30.27
CA GLU A 90 25.69 -9.12 -30.74
C GLU A 90 24.16 -8.98 -30.83
N ARG A 91 23.44 -10.09 -31.06
CA ARG A 91 21.97 -10.10 -31.20
C ARG A 91 21.22 -10.32 -29.89
N LYS A 92 21.93 -10.47 -28.77
CA LYS A 92 21.34 -10.79 -27.47
C LYS A 92 21.42 -9.58 -26.54
N GLY A 93 20.35 -9.34 -25.77
CA GLY A 93 20.34 -8.32 -24.74
C GLY A 93 21.35 -8.66 -23.64
N VAL A 94 22.08 -7.64 -23.16
CA VAL A 94 23.07 -7.83 -22.09
C VAL A 94 22.40 -8.37 -20.82
N ALA A 95 21.22 -7.86 -20.47
CA ALA A 95 20.48 -8.33 -19.30
C ALA A 95 20.12 -9.84 -19.40
N ASP A 96 19.70 -10.31 -20.57
CA ASP A 96 19.39 -11.71 -20.81
C ASP A 96 20.65 -12.58 -20.72
N PHE A 97 21.75 -12.11 -21.32
CA PHE A 97 23.06 -12.76 -21.21
C PHE A 97 23.50 -12.92 -19.74
N LEU A 98 23.40 -11.86 -18.93
CA LEU A 98 23.81 -11.89 -17.52
C LEU A 98 23.01 -12.87 -16.68
N GLN A 99 21.73 -13.08 -17.00
CA GLN A 99 20.93 -14.10 -16.32
C GLN A 99 21.33 -15.51 -16.76
N GLU A 100 21.51 -15.73 -18.05
CA GLU A 100 21.77 -17.05 -18.60
C GLU A 100 23.23 -17.54 -18.43
N VAL A 101 24.22 -16.64 -18.38
CA VAL A 101 25.63 -17.02 -18.21
C VAL A 101 25.90 -17.69 -16.85
N THR A 102 25.04 -17.44 -15.86
CA THR A 102 25.10 -18.09 -14.55
C THR A 102 24.29 -19.40 -14.49
N SER A 103 23.51 -19.72 -15.54
CA SER A 103 22.68 -20.93 -15.62
C SER A 103 23.48 -22.10 -16.19
N ARG A 104 23.45 -23.25 -15.48
CA ARG A 104 24.10 -24.49 -15.94
C ARG A 104 23.64 -24.99 -17.31
N LYS A 105 22.41 -24.69 -17.70
CA LYS A 105 21.85 -25.15 -18.99
C LYS A 105 22.34 -24.31 -20.17
N ASP A 106 22.58 -23.03 -19.91
CA ASP A 106 22.69 -22.00 -20.96
C ASP A 106 24.11 -21.44 -21.06
N GLN A 107 24.96 -21.66 -20.06
CA GLN A 107 26.32 -21.11 -19.99
C GLN A 107 27.22 -21.52 -21.17
N GLU A 108 27.12 -22.75 -21.67
CA GLU A 108 27.97 -23.28 -22.75
C GLU A 108 27.87 -22.46 -24.05
N GLN A 109 26.68 -21.93 -24.36
CA GLN A 109 26.44 -21.20 -25.60
C GLN A 109 27.23 -19.87 -25.68
N TYR A 110 27.74 -19.38 -24.55
CA TYR A 110 28.47 -18.12 -24.45
C TYR A 110 29.98 -18.30 -24.39
N TRP A 111 30.46 -19.54 -24.41
CA TRP A 111 31.89 -19.82 -24.36
C TRP A 111 32.58 -19.33 -25.64
N PHE A 112 33.49 -18.36 -25.49
CA PHE A 112 34.16 -17.75 -26.64
C PHE A 112 35.61 -18.21 -26.80
N THR A 113 36.25 -18.69 -25.73
CA THR A 113 37.65 -19.10 -25.76
C THR A 113 37.82 -20.41 -26.55
N ARG A 114 38.18 -20.29 -27.83
CA ARG A 114 38.39 -21.44 -28.74
C ARG A 114 39.59 -22.31 -28.36
N ASP A 115 40.52 -21.76 -27.58
CA ASP A 115 41.78 -22.41 -27.21
C ASP A 115 41.63 -23.35 -26.00
N LYS A 116 40.49 -23.28 -25.29
CA LYS A 116 40.21 -24.08 -24.09
C LYS A 116 38.87 -24.79 -24.24
N PRO A 117 38.78 -26.09 -23.89
CA PRO A 117 37.48 -26.77 -23.85
C PRO A 117 36.59 -26.11 -22.81
N TYR A 118 35.30 -26.03 -23.11
CA TYR A 118 34.31 -25.54 -22.17
C TYR A 118 34.29 -26.40 -20.91
N HIS A 119 34.24 -25.73 -19.76
CA HIS A 119 33.94 -26.30 -18.47
C HIS A 119 32.91 -25.42 -17.78
N TYR A 120 31.96 -26.04 -17.08
CA TYR A 120 30.96 -25.30 -16.33
C TYR A 120 31.63 -24.56 -15.16
N ILE A 121 31.52 -23.23 -15.17
CA ILE A 121 31.98 -22.36 -14.10
C ILE A 121 30.82 -22.15 -13.14
N SER A 122 31.00 -22.62 -11.91
CA SER A 122 30.03 -22.49 -10.83
C SER A 122 29.89 -21.04 -10.36
N VAL A 123 28.75 -20.72 -9.73
CA VAL A 123 28.52 -19.41 -9.11
C VAL A 123 29.62 -19.06 -8.09
N THR A 124 30.08 -20.04 -7.31
CA THR A 124 31.17 -19.85 -6.34
C THR A 124 32.51 -19.51 -6.99
N GLU A 125 32.79 -20.08 -8.16
CA GLU A 125 33.98 -19.74 -8.93
C GLU A 125 33.88 -18.33 -9.50
N PHE A 126 32.72 -17.93 -10.05
CA PHE A 126 32.53 -16.54 -10.48
C PHE A 126 32.74 -15.53 -9.35
N VAL A 127 32.22 -15.81 -8.16
CA VAL A 127 32.42 -14.97 -6.97
C VAL A 127 33.91 -14.86 -6.62
N THR A 128 34.64 -15.97 -6.72
CA THR A 128 36.09 -15.99 -6.47
C THR A 128 36.85 -15.18 -7.52
N HIS A 129 36.46 -15.30 -8.79
CA HIS A 129 36.99 -14.47 -9.87
C HIS A 129 36.69 -13.00 -9.66
N PHE A 130 35.47 -12.63 -9.25
CA PHE A 130 35.08 -11.25 -8.98
C PHE A 130 35.91 -10.64 -7.84
N LYS A 131 36.13 -11.37 -6.74
CA LYS A 131 37.01 -10.94 -5.64
C LYS A 131 38.45 -10.67 -6.09
N ASN A 132 38.93 -11.39 -7.09
CA ASN A 132 40.28 -11.22 -7.65
C ASN A 132 40.31 -10.21 -8.80
N TYR A 133 39.16 -9.79 -9.31
CA TYR A 133 39.04 -8.82 -10.38
C TYR A 133 39.24 -7.40 -9.81
N GLY A 134 39.87 -6.50 -10.58
CA GLY A 134 40.26 -5.18 -10.09
C GLY A 134 39.12 -4.37 -9.46
N ILE A 135 37.91 -4.45 -10.02
CA ILE A 135 36.71 -3.79 -9.46
C ILE A 135 36.29 -4.41 -8.13
N GLY A 136 36.31 -5.73 -8.01
CA GLY A 136 35.94 -6.41 -6.77
C GLY A 136 36.96 -6.19 -5.65
N GLN A 137 38.25 -6.08 -5.99
CA GLN A 137 39.30 -5.71 -5.04
C GLN A 137 39.10 -4.28 -4.52
N GLN A 138 38.92 -3.31 -5.42
CA GLN A 138 38.66 -1.91 -5.06
C GLN A 138 37.42 -1.79 -4.17
N LEU A 139 36.32 -2.46 -4.52
CA LEU A 139 35.11 -2.46 -3.71
C LEU A 139 35.36 -3.08 -2.32
N SER A 140 36.13 -4.16 -2.23
CA SER A 140 36.49 -4.78 -0.94
C SER A 140 37.32 -3.82 -0.08
N GLU A 141 38.33 -3.16 -0.68
CA GLU A 141 39.16 -2.17 0.00
C GLU A 141 38.34 -0.97 0.51
N GLU A 142 37.40 -0.48 -0.30
CA GLU A 142 36.49 0.62 0.09
C GLU A 142 35.58 0.22 1.25
N LEU A 143 35.05 -1.01 1.24
CA LEU A 143 34.17 -1.52 2.30
C LEU A 143 34.92 -1.86 3.60
N GLU A 144 36.22 -2.18 3.53
CA GLU A 144 37.08 -2.42 4.69
C GLU A 144 37.36 -1.14 5.49
N VAL A 145 37.35 0.03 4.84
CA VAL A 145 37.55 1.31 5.52
C VAL A 145 36.31 1.64 6.35
N PRO A 146 36.40 1.65 7.70
CA PRO A 146 35.25 1.94 8.54
C PRO A 146 34.82 3.40 8.34
N TYR A 147 33.52 3.59 8.10
CA TYR A 147 32.97 4.94 7.93
C TYR A 147 33.01 5.73 9.26
N ASP A 148 33.71 6.86 9.24
CA ASP A 148 33.81 7.76 10.39
C ASP A 148 32.50 8.54 10.60
N ARG A 149 31.75 8.14 11.63
CA ARG A 149 30.46 8.76 12.00
C ARG A 149 30.58 10.23 12.39
N ALA A 150 31.76 10.73 12.76
CA ALA A 150 31.97 12.13 13.08
C ALA A 150 31.89 13.05 11.85
N LYS A 151 32.10 12.50 10.64
CA LYS A 151 32.00 13.24 9.38
C LYS A 151 30.56 13.34 8.86
N THR A 152 29.61 12.63 9.46
CA THR A 152 28.22 12.62 9.03
C THR A 152 27.53 13.94 9.36
N HIS A 153 26.94 14.58 8.35
CA HIS A 153 26.07 15.73 8.59
C HIS A 153 24.87 15.33 9.49
N PRO A 154 24.51 16.08 10.53
CA PRO A 154 23.42 15.70 11.44
C PRO A 154 22.06 15.47 10.76
N ALA A 155 21.83 16.12 9.63
CA ALA A 155 20.62 15.96 8.81
C ALA A 155 20.70 14.83 7.76
N ALA A 156 21.79 14.08 7.68
CA ALA A 156 21.94 12.99 6.70
C ALA A 156 21.01 11.81 6.99
N LEU A 157 20.68 11.58 8.26
CA LEU A 157 19.75 10.53 8.69
C LEU A 157 18.55 11.15 9.42
N VAL A 158 17.36 10.89 8.90
CA VAL A 158 16.11 11.25 9.58
C VAL A 158 15.92 10.32 10.77
N LYS A 159 15.90 10.89 11.98
CA LYS A 159 15.68 10.13 13.23
C LYS A 159 14.21 10.12 13.66
N ASP A 160 13.43 11.07 13.15
CA ASP A 160 12.01 11.19 13.46
C ASP A 160 11.19 10.17 12.68
N LYS A 161 10.26 9.51 13.38
CA LYS A 161 9.39 8.50 12.78
C LYS A 161 8.37 9.09 11.81
N TYR A 162 7.94 10.34 12.02
CA TYR A 162 6.93 11.03 11.22
C TYR A 162 7.44 12.43 10.86
N GLY A 163 7.16 12.89 9.64
CA GLY A 163 7.68 14.16 9.13
C GLY A 163 7.00 15.42 9.66
N ILE A 164 5.88 15.30 10.39
CA ILE A 164 5.09 16.42 10.92
C ILE A 164 4.62 16.15 12.35
N THR A 165 4.18 17.19 13.06
CA THR A 165 3.69 17.06 14.43
C THR A 165 2.40 16.23 14.49
N LYS A 166 2.12 15.61 15.64
CA LYS A 166 0.90 14.78 15.83
C LYS A 166 -0.39 15.57 15.55
N LEU A 167 -0.44 16.85 15.91
CA LEU A 167 -1.62 17.68 15.68
C LEU A 167 -1.83 17.97 14.18
N GLU A 168 -0.77 18.30 13.46
CA GLU A 168 -0.83 18.54 12.01
C GLU A 168 -1.18 17.27 11.26
N LEU A 169 -0.66 16.13 11.71
CA LEU A 169 -1.01 14.82 11.17
C LEU A 169 -2.50 14.53 11.32
N PHE A 170 -3.05 14.77 12.51
CA PHE A 170 -4.48 14.65 12.74
C PHE A 170 -5.29 15.58 11.85
N LYS A 171 -4.90 16.87 11.76
CA LYS A 171 -5.58 17.84 10.89
C LYS A 171 -5.56 17.42 9.42
N ALA A 172 -4.42 16.94 8.92
CA ALA A 172 -4.27 16.48 7.55
C ALA A 172 -5.13 15.24 7.27
N CYS A 173 -5.09 14.23 8.16
CA CYS A 173 -5.92 13.05 8.04
C CYS A 173 -7.42 13.37 8.16
N PHE A 174 -7.79 14.33 9.01
CA PHE A 174 -9.16 14.80 9.16
C PHE A 174 -9.66 15.53 7.92
N ALA A 175 -8.87 16.46 7.37
CA ALA A 175 -9.19 17.14 6.12
C ALA A 175 -9.35 16.16 4.96
N ARG A 176 -8.49 15.13 4.90
CA ARG A 176 -8.60 14.04 3.92
C ARG A 176 -9.90 13.27 4.07
N GLU A 177 -10.24 12.83 5.28
CA GLU A 177 -11.47 12.05 5.50
C GLU A 177 -12.71 12.90 5.21
N TRP A 178 -12.72 14.17 5.63
CA TRP A 178 -13.80 15.10 5.29
C TRP A 178 -14.00 15.26 3.79
N LEU A 179 -12.91 15.42 3.03
CA LEU A 179 -12.95 15.51 1.57
C LEU A 179 -13.48 14.22 0.95
N LEU A 180 -13.06 13.05 1.46
CA LEU A 180 -13.53 11.75 0.99
C LEU A 180 -15.02 11.58 1.26
N THR A 181 -15.49 11.89 2.47
CA THR A 181 -16.92 11.86 2.84
C THR A 181 -17.74 12.77 1.93
N LYS A 182 -17.25 13.98 1.63
CA LYS A 182 -17.92 14.91 0.70
C LYS A 182 -17.98 14.36 -0.72
N ARG A 183 -16.90 13.75 -1.21
CA ARG A 183 -16.86 13.16 -2.57
C ARG A 183 -17.72 11.91 -2.70
N SER A 184 -17.86 11.13 -1.63
CA SER A 184 -18.77 9.99 -1.56
C SER A 184 -20.13 10.33 -0.95
N ALA A 185 -20.53 11.62 -0.93
CA ALA A 185 -21.79 12.07 -0.33
C ALA A 185 -23.02 11.35 -0.91
N PHE A 186 -22.96 10.96 -2.18
CA PHE A 186 -24.00 10.17 -2.84
C PHE A 186 -24.37 8.90 -2.07
N ILE A 187 -23.38 8.17 -1.54
CA ILE A 187 -23.61 6.95 -0.77
C ILE A 187 -24.38 7.26 0.51
N TYR A 188 -24.00 8.33 1.22
CA TYR A 188 -24.66 8.73 2.46
C TYR A 188 -26.09 9.23 2.21
N ILE A 189 -26.32 10.00 1.14
CA ILE A 189 -27.66 10.42 0.71
C ILE A 189 -28.53 9.20 0.41
N PHE A 190 -28.00 8.24 -0.34
CA PHE A 190 -28.71 7.00 -0.65
C PHE A 190 -29.07 6.21 0.62
N LYS A 191 -28.12 6.01 1.53
CA LYS A 191 -28.36 5.35 2.84
C LYS A 191 -29.45 6.05 3.65
N THR A 192 -29.39 7.38 3.74
CA THR A 192 -30.39 8.17 4.47
C THR A 192 -31.77 8.03 3.82
N SER A 193 -31.85 8.05 2.49
CA SER A 193 -33.12 7.85 1.76
C SER A 193 -33.68 6.44 1.96
N GLN A 194 -32.82 5.42 2.00
CA GLN A 194 -33.19 4.04 2.24
C GLN A 194 -33.77 3.88 3.66
N ILE A 195 -33.13 4.44 4.68
CA ILE A 195 -33.64 4.45 6.06
C ILE A 195 -34.99 5.16 6.11
N MET A 196 -35.14 6.29 5.42
CA MET A 196 -36.41 7.02 5.35
C MET A 196 -37.54 6.14 4.77
N ILE A 197 -37.29 5.45 3.65
CA ILE A 197 -38.28 4.54 3.04
C ILE A 197 -38.61 3.38 3.97
N MET A 198 -37.60 2.75 4.58
CA MET A 198 -37.82 1.64 5.52
C MET A 198 -38.59 2.07 6.76
N SER A 199 -38.35 3.30 7.25
CA SER A 199 -39.08 3.85 8.40
C SER A 199 -40.55 4.13 8.06
N LEU A 200 -40.85 4.57 6.83
CA LEU A 200 -42.23 4.74 6.35
C LEU A 200 -42.95 3.39 6.24
N ILE A 201 -42.27 2.35 5.75
CA ILE A 201 -42.81 0.98 5.71
C ILE A 201 -43.07 0.47 7.13
N ALA A 202 -42.11 0.67 8.05
CA ALA A 202 -42.28 0.27 9.45
C ALA A 202 -43.49 0.96 10.10
N MET A 203 -43.65 2.26 9.85
CA MET A 203 -44.76 3.06 10.34
C MET A 203 -46.12 2.56 9.85
N THR A 204 -46.23 2.16 8.58
CA THR A 204 -47.51 1.67 8.02
C THR A 204 -47.83 0.24 8.45
N VAL A 205 -46.81 -0.62 8.61
CA VAL A 205 -46.98 -2.02 9.04
C VAL A 205 -47.33 -2.11 10.53
N PHE A 206 -46.69 -1.31 11.37
CA PHE A 206 -46.87 -1.34 12.83
C PHE A 206 -47.72 -0.16 13.32
N LEU A 207 -48.81 0.14 12.62
CA LEU A 207 -49.60 1.34 12.90
C LEU A 207 -50.33 1.24 14.25
N ARG A 208 -50.28 2.31 15.04
CA ARG A 208 -50.85 2.37 16.40
C ARG A 208 -52.32 1.93 16.52
N THR A 209 -53.14 2.11 15.48
CA THR A 209 -54.57 1.74 15.52
C THR A 209 -54.80 0.24 15.64
N GLU A 210 -53.87 -0.58 15.13
CA GLU A 210 -53.91 -2.05 15.14
C GLU A 210 -53.09 -2.66 16.31
N MET A 211 -52.50 -1.80 17.14
CA MET A 211 -51.51 -2.12 18.19
C MET A 211 -52.00 -1.59 19.54
N LYS A 212 -53.11 -2.16 20.06
CA LYS A 212 -53.70 -1.71 21.33
C LYS A 212 -52.87 -2.21 22.52
N TYR A 213 -52.79 -1.39 23.56
CA TYR A 213 -52.10 -1.76 24.80
C TYR A 213 -53.02 -2.58 25.71
N GLY A 214 -52.46 -3.52 26.47
CA GLY A 214 -53.15 -4.25 27.53
C GLY A 214 -53.50 -5.71 27.22
N GLN A 215 -53.37 -6.18 25.97
CA GLN A 215 -53.52 -7.59 25.61
C GLN A 215 -52.16 -8.27 25.43
N LEU A 216 -52.01 -9.48 25.94
CA LEU A 216 -50.75 -10.25 25.88
C LEU A 216 -50.35 -10.59 24.44
N GLU A 217 -51.34 -10.76 23.55
CA GLU A 217 -51.12 -11.08 22.13
C GLU A 217 -50.49 -9.91 21.35
N ASP A 218 -50.88 -8.68 21.66
CA ASP A 218 -50.32 -7.47 21.04
C ASP A 218 -48.86 -7.20 21.48
N GLY A 219 -48.45 -7.72 22.65
CA GLY A 219 -47.06 -7.65 23.10
C GLY A 219 -46.07 -8.23 22.09
N ARG A 220 -46.44 -9.32 21.39
CA ARG A 220 -45.61 -9.93 20.34
C ARG A 220 -45.38 -8.99 19.16
N LYS A 221 -46.37 -8.17 18.81
CA LYS A 221 -46.25 -7.20 17.71
C LYS A 221 -45.28 -6.07 18.07
N PHE A 222 -45.30 -5.58 19.32
CA PHE A 222 -44.33 -4.58 19.80
C PHE A 222 -42.89 -5.13 19.84
N TYR A 223 -42.71 -6.37 20.28
CA TYR A 223 -41.40 -7.04 20.17
C TYR A 223 -40.94 -7.19 18.71
N GLY A 224 -41.86 -7.56 17.81
CA GLY A 224 -41.59 -7.63 16.37
C GLY A 224 -41.16 -6.30 15.78
N ALA A 225 -41.79 -5.19 16.18
CA ALA A 225 -41.45 -3.85 15.73
C ALA A 225 -40.05 -3.40 16.21
N LEU A 226 -39.70 -3.68 17.48
CA LEU A 226 -38.38 -3.40 18.02
C LEU A 226 -37.30 -4.25 17.35
N PHE A 227 -37.57 -5.55 17.15
CA PHE A 227 -36.66 -6.45 16.44
C PHE A 227 -36.42 -6.00 15.00
N PHE A 228 -37.48 -5.65 14.27
CA PHE A 228 -37.38 -5.13 12.91
C PHE A 228 -36.57 -3.83 12.86
N SER A 229 -36.77 -2.93 13.82
CA SER A 229 -36.01 -1.68 13.93
C SER A 229 -34.52 -1.92 14.14
N LEU A 230 -34.17 -2.80 15.09
CA LEU A 230 -32.77 -3.16 15.37
C LEU A 230 -32.09 -3.77 14.15
N ILE A 231 -32.76 -4.70 13.46
CA ILE A 231 -32.22 -5.35 12.27
C ILE A 231 -31.95 -4.32 11.16
N ASN A 232 -32.88 -3.41 10.87
CA ASN A 232 -32.69 -2.41 9.81
C ASN A 232 -31.50 -1.47 10.10
N ILE A 233 -31.37 -0.99 11.34
CA ILE A 233 -30.27 -0.11 11.73
C ILE A 233 -28.92 -0.86 11.68
N MET A 234 -28.88 -2.09 12.18
CA MET A 234 -27.67 -2.92 12.16
C MET A 234 -27.20 -3.23 10.73
N PHE A 235 -28.11 -3.61 9.83
CA PHE A 235 -27.79 -3.85 8.42
C PHE A 235 -27.28 -2.60 7.71
N ASN A 236 -27.80 -1.42 8.06
CA ASN A 236 -27.32 -0.16 7.52
C ASN A 236 -25.86 0.13 7.95
N GLY A 237 -25.51 -0.16 9.20
CA GLY A 237 -24.13 -0.05 9.70
C GLY A 237 -23.14 -1.01 9.03
N MET A 238 -23.58 -2.21 8.62
CA MET A 238 -22.72 -3.18 7.90
C MET A 238 -22.19 -2.66 6.56
N ALA A 239 -22.97 -1.84 5.85
CA ALA A 239 -22.53 -1.24 4.59
C ALA A 239 -21.30 -0.33 4.79
N GLU A 240 -21.20 0.34 5.95
CA GLU A 240 -20.07 1.21 6.27
C GLU A 240 -18.80 0.42 6.63
N LEU A 241 -18.97 -0.75 7.25
CA LEU A 241 -17.85 -1.65 7.53
C LEU A 241 -17.20 -2.11 6.23
N ALA A 242 -17.99 -2.51 5.24
CA ALA A 242 -17.48 -2.91 3.92
C ALA A 242 -16.64 -1.78 3.28
N MET A 243 -17.14 -0.53 3.29
CA MET A 243 -16.39 0.62 2.78
C MET A 243 -15.08 0.86 3.52
N THR A 244 -15.03 0.59 4.82
CA THR A 244 -13.81 0.72 5.62
C THR A 244 -12.79 -0.35 5.25
N ILE A 245 -13.25 -1.59 5.08
CA ILE A 245 -12.41 -2.73 4.68
C ILE A 245 -11.75 -2.47 3.32
N PHE A 246 -12.47 -1.92 2.35
CA PHE A 246 -11.90 -1.56 1.05
C PHE A 246 -10.76 -0.54 1.13
N ARG A 247 -10.68 0.27 2.20
CA ARG A 247 -9.62 1.26 2.40
C ARG A 247 -8.40 0.71 3.14
N LEU A 248 -8.53 -0.45 3.81
CA LEU A 248 -7.46 -1.03 4.62
C LEU A 248 -6.17 -1.32 3.85
N PRO A 249 -6.18 -1.83 2.59
CA PRO A 249 -4.94 -2.08 1.86
C PRO A 249 -4.09 -0.80 1.67
N VAL A 250 -4.74 0.32 1.35
CA VAL A 250 -4.08 1.63 1.22
C VAL A 250 -3.56 2.12 2.57
N PHE A 251 -4.36 1.92 3.63
CA PHE A 251 -3.94 2.26 4.99
C PHE A 251 -2.68 1.48 5.41
N PHE A 252 -2.66 0.15 5.21
CA PHE A 252 -1.50 -0.66 5.57
C PHE A 252 -0.26 -0.23 4.79
N LYS A 253 -0.39 -0.02 3.48
CA LYS A 253 0.70 0.51 2.66
C LYS A 253 1.25 1.84 3.20
N GLN A 254 0.39 2.80 3.52
CA GLN A 254 0.82 4.11 4.03
C GLN A 254 1.39 4.04 5.45
N ARG A 255 0.84 3.17 6.31
CA ARG A 255 1.34 2.93 7.67
C ARG A 255 2.74 2.33 7.65
N ASP A 256 2.97 1.35 6.78
CA ASP A 256 4.24 0.63 6.68
C ASP A 256 5.32 1.53 6.07
N LEU A 257 4.93 2.49 5.22
CA LEU A 257 5.77 3.61 4.76
C LEU A 257 5.91 4.75 5.79
N LEU A 258 5.42 4.59 7.02
CA LEU A 258 5.50 5.56 8.11
C LEU A 258 4.87 6.92 7.82
N PHE A 259 3.84 6.99 6.96
CA PHE A 259 3.16 8.26 6.70
C PHE A 259 2.34 8.74 7.90
N TYR A 260 1.58 7.83 8.53
CA TYR A 260 0.80 8.14 9.72
C TYR A 260 0.48 6.87 10.55
N PRO A 261 0.28 7.01 11.87
CA PRO A 261 -0.12 5.90 12.76
C PRO A 261 -1.61 5.58 12.65
N ALA A 262 -2.00 4.41 13.17
CA ALA A 262 -3.38 3.92 13.15
C ALA A 262 -4.40 4.86 13.82
N TRP A 263 -4.03 5.56 14.89
CA TRP A 263 -4.95 6.49 15.55
C TRP A 263 -5.31 7.69 14.66
N ALA A 264 -4.37 8.16 13.83
CA ALA A 264 -4.60 9.28 12.91
C ALA A 264 -5.53 8.89 11.75
N PHE A 265 -5.65 7.59 11.47
CA PHE A 265 -6.66 7.03 10.57
C PHE A 265 -8.02 6.87 11.24
N ALA A 266 -8.05 6.25 12.43
CA ALA A 266 -9.29 5.85 13.09
C ALA A 266 -10.08 7.03 13.68
N LEU A 267 -9.40 8.00 14.32
CA LEU A 267 -10.09 9.10 15.01
C LEU A 267 -10.91 9.98 14.07
N PRO A 268 -10.40 10.44 12.90
CA PRO A 268 -11.22 11.20 11.96
C PRO A 268 -12.48 10.47 11.50
N ILE A 269 -12.35 9.17 11.22
CA ILE A 269 -13.48 8.34 10.80
C ILE A 269 -14.55 8.30 11.90
N TRP A 270 -14.15 8.09 13.15
CA TRP A 270 -15.08 8.09 14.28
C TRP A 270 -15.77 9.44 14.47
N ILE A 271 -15.00 10.53 14.48
CA ILE A 271 -15.53 11.89 14.69
C ILE A 271 -16.54 12.27 13.61
N LEU A 272 -16.30 11.88 12.35
CA LEU A 272 -17.21 12.18 11.25
C LEU A 272 -18.43 11.27 11.18
N ARG A 273 -18.32 10.03 11.68
CA ARG A 273 -19.43 9.07 11.68
C ARG A 273 -20.43 9.29 12.80
N ILE A 274 -19.98 9.69 13.99
CA ILE A 274 -20.89 9.89 15.13
C ILE A 274 -22.06 10.82 14.74
N PRO A 275 -21.86 12.04 14.20
CA PRO A 275 -22.98 12.90 13.80
C PRO A 275 -23.91 12.28 12.74
N LEU A 276 -23.38 11.46 11.83
CA LEU A 276 -24.17 10.78 10.81
C LEU A 276 -25.04 9.68 11.42
N SER A 277 -24.50 8.89 12.36
CA SER A 277 -25.28 7.88 13.10
C SER A 277 -26.40 8.52 13.92
N PHE A 278 -26.14 9.68 14.55
CA PHE A 278 -27.18 10.45 15.25
C PHE A 278 -28.30 10.90 14.28
N LEU A 279 -27.96 11.32 13.06
CA LEU A 279 -28.93 11.73 12.06
C LEU A 279 -29.78 10.55 11.57
N GLU A 280 -29.14 9.42 11.25
CA GLU A 280 -29.81 8.21 10.75
C GLU A 280 -30.75 7.59 11.81
N SER A 281 -30.25 7.37 13.03
CA SER A 281 -31.07 6.82 14.13
C SER A 281 -32.12 7.81 14.61
N GLY A 282 -31.81 9.11 14.63
CA GLY A 282 -32.78 10.16 14.93
C GLY A 282 -33.95 10.18 13.96
N LEU A 283 -33.67 10.11 12.64
CA LEU A 283 -34.69 10.05 11.61
C LEU A 283 -35.61 8.83 11.80
N TRP A 284 -35.03 7.66 12.07
CA TRP A 284 -35.79 6.43 12.32
C TRP A 284 -36.73 6.57 13.52
N VAL A 285 -36.20 7.02 14.67
CA VAL A 285 -36.96 7.10 15.92
C VAL A 285 -38.04 8.17 15.85
N VAL A 286 -37.75 9.34 15.26
CA VAL A 286 -38.76 10.40 15.08
C VAL A 286 -39.95 9.90 14.27
N LEU A 287 -39.72 9.14 13.20
CA LEU A 287 -40.78 8.68 12.32
C LEU A 287 -41.55 7.47 12.88
N THR A 288 -40.89 6.59 13.63
CA THR A 288 -41.48 5.30 14.07
C THR A 288 -42.00 5.32 15.50
N TYR A 289 -41.42 6.12 16.41
CA TYR A 289 -41.68 5.92 17.85
C TYR A 289 -43.13 6.18 18.26
N TYR A 290 -43.63 7.37 17.93
CA TYR A 290 -44.98 7.78 18.29
C TYR A 290 -46.05 7.19 17.37
N THR A 291 -45.68 6.85 16.13
CA THR A 291 -46.59 6.29 15.12
C THR A 291 -46.89 4.81 15.38
N ILE A 292 -45.92 4.07 15.93
CA ILE A 292 -46.12 2.70 16.42
C ILE A 292 -46.87 2.68 17.76
N GLY A 293 -46.74 3.76 18.54
CA GLY A 293 -47.43 3.88 19.82
C GLY A 293 -46.66 3.28 20.99
N PHE A 294 -45.32 3.40 20.98
CA PHE A 294 -44.51 3.09 22.16
C PHE A 294 -44.84 4.01 23.34
N ALA A 295 -44.26 3.73 24.52
CA ALA A 295 -44.54 4.44 25.75
C ALA A 295 -44.34 5.97 25.58
N PRO A 296 -45.34 6.82 25.86
CA PRO A 296 -45.29 8.24 25.47
C PRO A 296 -44.36 9.11 26.31
N ALA A 297 -43.79 8.59 27.40
CA ALA A 297 -42.93 9.35 28.30
C ALA A 297 -41.62 9.77 27.63
N ALA A 298 -41.25 11.05 27.78
CA ALA A 298 -40.04 11.62 27.17
C ALA A 298 -38.75 10.85 27.56
N SER A 299 -38.63 10.42 28.81
CA SER A 299 -37.50 9.61 29.27
C SER A 299 -37.39 8.26 28.58
N ARG A 300 -38.52 7.67 28.14
CA ARG A 300 -38.54 6.41 27.38
C ARG A 300 -38.20 6.63 25.91
N TYR A 301 -38.55 7.80 25.36
CA TYR A 301 -38.14 8.21 24.02
C TYR A 301 -36.62 8.40 23.94
N GLU A 302 -36.04 9.12 24.91
CA GLU A 302 -34.59 9.33 25.01
C GLU A 302 -33.83 8.02 25.14
N ASN A 303 -34.31 7.11 25.99
CA ASN A 303 -33.72 5.77 26.13
C ASN A 303 -33.78 4.96 24.83
N SER A 304 -34.89 5.06 24.09
CA SER A 304 -35.03 4.39 22.79
C SER A 304 -34.10 4.99 21.75
N LEU A 305 -33.92 6.32 21.75
CA LEU A 305 -33.00 7.00 20.86
C LEU A 305 -31.56 6.57 21.14
N MET A 306 -31.14 6.53 22.40
CA MET A 306 -29.79 6.07 22.77
C MET A 306 -29.54 4.61 22.38
N LEU A 307 -30.53 3.73 22.57
CA LEU A 307 -30.44 2.31 22.20
C LEU A 307 -30.23 2.08 20.70
N PHE A 308 -30.71 2.99 19.86
CA PHE A 308 -30.52 2.89 18.41
C PHE A 308 -29.27 3.62 17.90
N ILE A 309 -28.59 4.39 18.74
CA ILE A 309 -27.36 5.12 18.40
C ILE A 309 -26.11 4.33 18.81
N PHE A 310 -26.15 3.64 19.95
CA PHE A 310 -25.04 2.90 20.55
C PHE A 310 -25.28 1.39 20.51
#